data_AF-A0A8S2XC19-F1
#
_entry.id   AF-A0A8S2XC19-F1
#
_cell.length_a   1.000
_cell.length_b   1.000
_cell.length_c   1.000
_cell.angle_alpha   90.00
_cell.angle_beta   90.00
_cell.angle_gamma   90.00
#
_symmetry.space_group_name_H-M   'P 1'
#
loop_
_entity.id
_entity.type
_entity.pdbx_description
1 polymer ?
#
loop_
_entity_poly.entity_id
_entity_poly.type
_entity_poly.pdbx_seq_one_letter_code
_entity_poly.pdbx_strand_id
1 'polypeptide(L)'
;GGSSEKIINPSPLSFITAPVNGIRLQCLLDTGASNIFIHTSTLSKIRHNPIKRIKGKYTLADGNTTMDIDGKVEINIQIGNIRT
;
A
#
# COMPACT_ATOMS: atom_id res chain seq x y z
N GLY A 1 -42.28 -11.22 3.91
CA GLY A 1 -40.88 -11.65 3.77
C GLY A 1 -40.00 -10.49 4.16
N GLY A 2 -39.32 -10.58 5.30
CA GLY A 2 -38.45 -9.53 5.80
C GLY A 2 -37.09 -9.59 5.12
N SER A 3 -36.73 -8.54 4.41
CA SER A 3 -35.39 -8.29 3.90
C SER A 3 -34.48 -7.92 5.06
N SER A 4 -33.64 -8.86 5.48
CA SER A 4 -32.56 -8.62 6.45
C SER A 4 -31.50 -7.75 5.79
N GLU A 5 -31.53 -6.44 6.04
CA GLU A 5 -30.42 -5.56 5.71
C GLU A 5 -29.19 -6.02 6.48
N LYS A 6 -28.17 -6.50 5.76
CA LYS A 6 -26.86 -6.77 6.34
C LYS A 6 -26.27 -5.44 6.80
N ILE A 7 -26.25 -5.21 8.10
CA ILE A 7 -25.44 -4.14 8.71
C ILE A 7 -23.98 -4.51 8.45
N ILE A 8 -23.38 -3.88 7.45
CA ILE A 8 -21.94 -3.97 7.19
C ILE A 8 -21.29 -2.99 8.17
N ASN A 9 -20.80 -3.48 9.30
CA ASN A 9 -19.85 -2.71 10.10
C ASN A 9 -18.52 -2.68 9.34
N PRO A 10 -18.04 -1.54 8.82
CA PRO A 10 -16.69 -1.50 8.26
C PRO A 10 -15.73 -1.70 9.43
N SER A 11 -15.06 -2.85 9.47
CA SER A 11 -13.94 -3.05 10.38
C SER A 11 -12.97 -1.88 10.23
N PRO A 12 -12.44 -1.32 11.34
CA PRO A 12 -11.51 -0.21 11.26
C PRO A 12 -10.31 -0.60 10.39
N LEU A 13 -9.89 0.30 9.51
CA LEU A 13 -8.67 0.12 8.72
C LEU A 13 -7.50 -0.15 9.67
N SER A 14 -6.75 -1.20 9.37
CA SER A 14 -5.59 -1.60 10.19
C SER A 14 -4.34 -0.93 9.67
N PHE A 15 -3.65 -0.19 10.53
CA PHE A 15 -2.41 0.51 10.18
C PHE A 15 -1.26 0.07 11.09
N ILE A 16 -0.05 0.11 10.54
CA ILE A 16 1.20 0.02 11.32
C ILE A 16 2.07 1.24 11.06
N THR A 17 2.88 1.63 12.05
CA THR A 17 3.94 2.60 11.85
C THR A 17 5.27 1.87 11.79
N ALA A 18 5.93 1.92 10.63
CA ALA A 18 7.18 1.22 10.37
C ALA A 18 8.24 2.16 9.76
N PRO A 19 9.53 1.99 10.10
CA PRO A 19 10.60 2.60 9.32
C PRO A 19 10.62 2.05 7.90
N VAL A 20 10.52 2.94 6.92
CA VAL A 20 10.67 2.66 5.49
C VAL A 20 11.87 3.46 4.99
N ASN A 21 12.94 2.75 4.60
CA ASN A 21 14.26 3.34 4.34
C ASN A 21 14.72 4.30 5.46
N GLY A 22 14.41 3.94 6.71
CA GLY A 22 14.76 4.71 7.91
C GLY A 22 13.77 5.81 8.32
N ILE A 23 12.78 6.15 7.48
CA ILE A 23 11.76 7.16 7.81
C ILE A 23 10.48 6.48 8.31
N ARG A 24 9.94 6.91 9.45
CA ARG A 24 8.68 6.35 9.99
C ARG A 24 7.49 6.76 9.11
N LEU A 25 6.85 5.79 8.48
CA LEU A 25 5.63 5.98 7.71
C LEU A 25 4.48 5.19 8.36
N GLN A 26 3.26 5.71 8.19
CA GLN A 26 2.04 4.94 8.47
C GLN A 26 1.69 4.12 7.23
N CYS A 27 1.60 2.80 7.40
CA CYS A 27 1.32 1.85 6.34
C CYS A 27 -0.04 1.20 6.59
N LEU A 28 -0.91 1.18 5.57
CA LEU A 28 -2.14 0.40 5.61
C LEU A 28 -1.81 -1.09 5.47
N LEU A 29 -2.38 -1.91 6.34
CA LEU A 29 -2.41 -3.36 6.19
C LEU A 29 -3.62 -3.73 5.36
N ASP A 30 -3.38 -4.02 4.08
CA ASP A 30 -4.40 -4.45 3.13
C ASP A 30 -4.12 -5.88 2.67
N THR A 31 -4.83 -6.85 3.25
CA THR A 31 -4.71 -8.27 2.88
C THR A 31 -5.35 -8.60 1.54
N GLY A 32 -6.15 -7.68 0.96
CA GLY A 32 -6.74 -7.83 -0.37
C GLY A 32 -5.82 -7.36 -1.50
N ALA A 33 -4.74 -6.66 -1.18
CA ALA A 33 -3.80 -6.15 -2.17
C ALA A 33 -2.81 -7.24 -2.62
N SER A 34 -2.71 -7.47 -3.93
CA SER A 34 -1.70 -8.36 -4.53
C SER A 34 -0.28 -7.79 -4.46
N ASN A 35 -0.14 -6.49 -4.25
CA ASN A 35 1.12 -5.75 -4.34
C ASN A 35 1.17 -4.62 -3.30
N ILE A 36 2.39 -4.22 -2.94
CA ILE A 36 2.63 -3.06 -2.08
C ILE A 36 2.75 -1.82 -2.97
N PHE A 37 2.02 -0.76 -2.62
CA PHE A 37 2.03 0.50 -3.32
C PHE A 37 2.54 1.63 -2.42
N ILE A 38 3.21 2.61 -3.02
CA ILE A 38 3.64 3.83 -2.36
C ILE A 38 3.36 5.01 -3.29
N HIS A 39 2.76 6.07 -2.76
CA HIS A 39 2.55 7.30 -3.51
C HIS A 39 3.89 7.96 -3.84
N THR A 40 4.01 8.50 -5.05
CA THR A 40 5.20 9.23 -5.52
C THR A 40 5.54 10.42 -4.62
N SER A 41 4.54 11.10 -4.06
CA SER A 41 4.68 12.19 -3.10
C SER A 41 5.23 11.75 -1.73
N THR A 42 5.06 10.47 -1.38
CA THR A 42 5.64 9.88 -0.17
C THR A 42 7.04 9.36 -0.47
N LEU A 43 7.20 8.71 -1.63
CA LEU A 43 8.48 8.21 -2.11
C LEU A 43 9.52 9.34 -2.25
N SER A 44 9.12 10.53 -2.71
CA SER A 44 10.01 11.69 -2.83
C SER A 44 10.56 12.22 -1.51
N LYS A 45 9.99 11.81 -0.37
CA LYS A 45 10.41 12.21 0.98
C LYS A 45 11.35 11.21 1.63
N ILE A 46 11.62 10.07 0.99
CA ILE A 46 12.49 9.02 1.53
C ILE A 46 13.66 8.79 0.57
N ARG A 47 14.81 8.40 1.10
CA ARG A 47 15.93 7.98 0.25
C ARG A 47 15.58 6.63 -0.38
N HIS A 48 15.74 6.48 -1.69
CA HIS A 48 15.49 5.22 -2.40
C HIS A 48 16.39 5.09 -3.63
N ASN A 49 16.54 3.85 -4.13
CA ASN A 49 17.19 3.60 -5.42
C ASN A 49 16.34 4.17 -6.57
N PRO A 50 16.91 4.49 -7.74
CA PRO A 50 16.15 5.00 -8.88
C PRO A 50 14.95 4.11 -9.23
N ILE A 51 13.83 4.74 -9.58
CA ILE A 51 12.61 4.05 -10.00
C ILE A 51 12.91 3.32 -11.32
N LYS A 52 12.74 2.00 -11.33
CA LYS A 52 12.77 1.19 -12.56
C LYS A 52 11.45 1.47 -13.28
N ARG A 53 11.51 2.37 -14.27
CA ARG A 53 10.33 2.82 -15.02
C ARG A 53 9.71 1.66 -15.77
N ILE A 54 8.42 1.46 -15.54
CA ILE A 54 7.58 0.49 -16.24
C ILE A 54 6.25 1.20 -16.39
N LYS A 55 5.87 1.50 -17.62
CA LYS A 55 4.54 2.07 -17.88
C LYS A 55 3.52 0.95 -17.72
N GLY A 56 2.58 1.13 -16.82
CA GLY A 56 1.52 0.16 -16.58
C GLY A 56 0.32 0.80 -15.89
N LYS A 57 -0.79 0.08 -15.95
CA LYS A 57 -2.01 0.37 -15.18
C LYS A 57 -2.29 -0.78 -14.24
N TYR A 58 -2.74 -0.46 -13.03
CA TYR A 58 -3.21 -1.45 -12.08
C TYR A 58 -4.72 -1.29 -11.88
N THR A 59 -5.47 -2.39 -11.98
CA THR A 59 -6.90 -2.40 -11.68
C THR A 59 -7.10 -2.53 -10.17
N LEU A 60 -7.98 -1.70 -9.60
CA LEU A 60 -8.31 -1.71 -8.18
C LEU A 60 -9.33 -2.80 -7.85
N ALA A 61 -9.64 -2.95 -6.56
CA ALA A 61 -10.50 -4.02 -6.05
C ALA A 61 -11.94 -4.01 -6.62
N ASP A 62 -12.41 -2.88 -7.16
CA ASP A 62 -13.72 -2.76 -7.80
C ASP A 62 -13.77 -3.37 -9.22
N GLY A 63 -12.62 -3.79 -9.76
CA GLY A 63 -12.49 -4.35 -11.10
C GLY A 63 -12.64 -3.34 -12.24
N ASN A 64 -12.94 -2.07 -11.95
CA ASN A 64 -13.30 -1.05 -12.94
C ASN A 64 -12.36 0.15 -12.92
N THR A 65 -11.90 0.54 -11.74
CA THR A 65 -10.99 1.66 -11.56
C THR A 65 -9.56 1.21 -11.85
N THR A 66 -8.81 2.05 -12.57
CA THR A 66 -7.39 1.82 -12.84
C THR A 66 -6.54 2.96 -12.30
N MET A 67 -5.30 2.63 -11.90
CA MET A 67 -4.30 3.59 -11.45
C MET A 67 -3.05 3.47 -12.30
N ASP A 68 -2.51 4.61 -12.74
CA ASP A 68 -1.23 4.66 -13.45
C ASP A 68 -0.08 4.38 -12.48
N ILE A 69 0.87 3.56 -12.92
CA ILE A 69 2.06 3.20 -12.16
C ILE A 69 3.28 3.78 -12.87
N ASP A 70 4.04 4.62 -12.16
CA ASP A 70 5.27 5.24 -12.66
C ASP A 70 6.43 4.25 -12.78
N GLY A 71 6.45 3.24 -11.91
CA GLY A 71 7.36 2.11 -12.01
C GLY A 71 7.49 1.30 -10.73
N LYS A 72 8.58 0.54 -10.62
CA LYS A 72 8.93 -0.22 -9.41
C LYS A 72 10.14 0.37 -8.70
N VAL A 73 10.13 0.27 -7.38
CA VAL A 73 11.23 0.69 -6.51
C VAL A 73 11.47 -0.37 -5.44
N GLU A 74 12.72 -0.52 -5.03
CA GLU A 74 13.10 -1.36 -3.89
C GLU A 74 13.11 -0.49 -2.63
N ILE A 75 12.39 -0.93 -1.61
CA ILE A 75 12.30 -0.28 -0.30
C ILE A 75 12.58 -1.30 0.80
N ASN A 76 13.25 -0.85 1.86
CA ASN A 76 13.44 -1.60 3.09
C ASN A 76 12.34 -1.18 4.08
N ILE A 77 11.54 -2.14 4.53
CA ILE A 77 10.52 -1.93 5.57
C ILE A 77 10.97 -2.72 6.80
N GLN A 78 11.19 -2.02 7.90
CA GLN A 78 11.54 -2.65 9.16
C GLN A 78 10.27 -2.93 9.97
N ILE A 79 9.97 -4.21 10.21
CA ILE A 79 8.83 -4.66 11.03
C ILE A 79 9.38 -5.38 12.26
N GLY A 80 9.14 -4.81 13.44
CA GLY A 80 9.65 -5.33 14.71
C GLY A 80 11.18 -5.25 14.84
N ASN A 81 11.73 -6.08 15.73
CA ASN A 81 13.17 -6.17 16.02
C ASN A 81 13.86 -7.36 15.33
N ILE A 82 13.23 -7.95 14.31
CA ILE A 82 13.85 -9.06 13.59
C ILE A 82 14.91 -8.46 12.66
N ARG A 83 16.18 -8.54 13.06
CA ARG A 83 17.32 -8.34 12.16
C ARG A 83 17.39 -9.54 11.23
N THR A 84 16.92 -9.38 10.00
CA THR A 84 17.25 -10.29 8.88
C THR A 84 18.36 -9.68 8.05
#